data_AF-A0A239B0B1-F1
#
_entry.id   AF-A0A239B0B1-F1
#
_cell.length_a   1.000
_cell.length_b   1.000
_cell.length_c   1.000
_cell.angle_alpha   90.00
_cell.angle_beta   90.00
_cell.angle_gamma   90.00
#
_symmetry.space_group_name_H-M   'P 1'
#
loop_
_entity.id
_entity.type
_entity.pdbx_description
1 polymer ?
#
loop_
_entity_poly.entity_id
_entity_poly.type
_entity_poly.pdbx_seq_one_letter_code
_entity_poly.pdbx_strand_id
1 'polypeptide(L)'
;MTGRLLIANWGTDVYGPIGGRPVDVQFRTATGTYQTVKTVRTDRGGWVRTTVPARASGYWRLHYAGNSYAGRAVAPGDPVQVR
;
A
#
# COMPACT_ATOMS: atom_id res chain seq x y z
N MET A 1 1.05 -7.32 7.00
CA MET A 1 1.17 -6.82 5.61
C MET A 1 2.49 -6.12 5.40
N THR A 2 3.12 -6.41 4.27
CA THR A 2 4.39 -5.79 3.86
C THR A 2 4.32 -5.40 2.38
N GLY A 3 4.86 -4.25 2.03
CA GLY A 3 5.01 -3.82 0.64
C GLY A 3 6.16 -2.84 0.49
N ARG A 4 6.60 -2.59 -0.75
CA ARG A 4 7.66 -1.63 -1.05
C ARG A 4 7.20 -0.67 -2.13
N LEU A 5 7.29 0.62 -1.86
CA LEU A 5 7.02 1.69 -2.81
C LEU A 5 8.33 2.10 -3.49
N LEU A 6 8.33 2.05 -4.81
CA LEU A 6 9.43 2.47 -5.67
C LEU A 6 8.92 3.48 -6.68
N ILE A 7 9.80 4.35 -7.16
CA ILE A 7 9.54 5.30 -8.23
C ILE A 7 10.52 5.05 -9.37
N ALA A 8 10.05 5.12 -10.61
CA ALA A 8 10.90 5.07 -11.78
C ALA A 8 11.81 6.30 -11.83
N ASN A 9 13.11 6.10 -12.03
CA ASN A 9 14.06 7.16 -12.34
C ASN A 9 14.46 7.05 -13.81
N TRP A 10 13.93 7.95 -14.64
CA TRP A 10 14.18 7.99 -16.08
C TRP A 10 15.61 8.44 -16.46
N GLY A 11 16.35 9.06 -15.54
CA GLY A 11 17.75 9.42 -15.79
C GLY A 11 18.73 8.27 -15.59
N THR A 12 18.32 7.23 -14.86
CA THR A 12 19.17 6.07 -14.54
C THR A 12 18.55 4.74 -14.96
N ASP A 13 17.35 4.75 -15.54
CA ASP A 13 16.54 3.57 -15.89
C ASP A 13 16.38 2.54 -14.75
N VAL A 14 16.34 3.01 -13.51
CA VAL A 14 16.24 2.17 -12.31
C VAL A 14 15.08 2.63 -11.43
N TYR A 15 14.44 1.67 -10.76
CA TYR A 15 13.44 1.94 -9.75
C TYR A 15 14.10 2.24 -8.39
N GLY A 16 13.97 3.48 -7.93
CA GLY A 16 14.51 3.94 -6.65
C GLY A 16 13.50 3.85 -5.51
N PRO A 17 13.94 3.57 -4.27
CA PRO A 17 13.06 3.58 -3.10
C PRO A 17 12.58 4.99 -2.76
N ILE A 18 11.35 5.07 -2.26
CA ILE A 18 10.71 6.35 -1.96
C ILE A 18 10.16 6.35 -0.51
N GLY A 19 10.97 6.81 0.46
CA GLY A 19 10.67 6.87 1.90
C GLY A 19 9.93 8.11 2.45
N GLY A 20 9.17 7.97 3.53
CA GLY A 20 8.39 9.05 4.17
C GLY A 20 7.07 9.36 3.47
N ARG A 21 6.65 8.54 2.52
CA ARG A 21 5.45 8.76 1.69
C ARG A 21 4.24 8.11 2.36
N PRO A 22 3.09 8.79 2.44
CA PRO A 22 1.87 8.20 3.02
C PRO A 22 1.33 7.11 2.10
N VAL A 23 1.03 5.95 2.67
CA VAL A 23 0.44 4.79 1.99
C VAL A 23 -0.76 4.34 2.81
N ASP A 24 -1.90 4.22 2.15
CA ASP A 24 -3.14 3.79 2.77
C ASP A 24 -3.22 2.27 2.81
N VAL A 25 -3.58 1.74 3.98
CA VAL A 25 -4.00 0.37 4.17
C VAL A 25 -5.51 0.34 4.00
N GLN A 26 -5.96 -0.34 2.96
CA GLN A 26 -7.37 -0.42 2.61
C GLN A 26 -7.90 -1.83 2.81
N PHE A 27 -9.16 -1.93 3.21
CA PHE A 27 -9.88 -3.19 3.34
C PHE A 27 -11.20 -3.14 2.58
N ARG A 28 -11.63 -4.28 2.06
CA ARG A 28 -13.01 -4.52 1.62
C ARG A 28 -13.44 -5.93 1.98
N THR A 29 -14.74 -6.13 2.19
CA THR A 29 -15.35 -7.46 2.12
C THR A 29 -15.45 -7.93 0.68
N ALA A 30 -15.83 -9.20 0.44
CA ALA A 30 -15.94 -9.76 -0.91
C ALA A 30 -16.90 -8.95 -1.83
N THR A 31 -17.98 -8.40 -1.28
CA THR A 31 -18.98 -7.60 -2.00
C THR A 31 -18.83 -6.09 -1.79
N GLY A 32 -17.89 -5.65 -0.94
CA GLY A 32 -17.73 -4.26 -0.55
C GLY A 32 -16.78 -3.45 -1.44
N THR A 33 -16.67 -2.16 -1.13
CA THR A 33 -15.66 -1.25 -1.71
C THR A 33 -14.47 -1.10 -0.78
N TYR A 34 -13.30 -0.77 -1.33
CA TYR A 34 -12.11 -0.51 -0.53
C TYR A 34 -12.26 0.76 0.28
N GLN A 35 -12.07 0.64 1.59
CA GLN A 35 -12.06 1.75 2.53
C GLN A 35 -10.70 1.84 3.19
N THR A 36 -10.17 3.06 3.35
CA THR A 36 -8.94 3.29 4.11
C THR A 36 -9.24 3.10 5.59
N VAL A 37 -8.57 2.14 6.22
CA VAL A 37 -8.70 1.88 7.66
C VAL A 37 -7.49 2.37 8.45
N LYS A 38 -6.37 2.64 7.76
CA LYS A 38 -5.14 3.15 8.35
C LYS A 38 -4.27 3.80 7.27
N THR A 39 -3.53 4.83 7.63
CA THR A 39 -2.45 5.37 6.79
C THR A 39 -1.12 5.17 7.50
N VAL A 40 -0.12 4.68 6.76
CA VAL A 40 1.23 4.42 7.24
C VAL A 40 2.24 5.15 6.35
N ARG A 41 3.49 5.29 6.79
CA ARG A 41 4.54 5.91 5.99
C ARG A 41 5.59 4.88 5.57
N THR A 42 6.11 5.04 4.36
CA THR A 42 7.28 4.26 3.92
C THR A 42 8.51 4.60 4.74
N ASP A 43 9.38 3.62 5.01
CA ASP A 43 10.71 3.87 5.58
C ASP A 43 11.69 4.38 4.51
N ARG A 44 12.93 4.70 4.88
CA ARG A 44 13.96 5.19 3.95
C ARG A 44 14.19 4.26 2.74
N GLY A 45 13.96 2.96 2.90
CA GLY A 45 14.07 1.95 1.84
C GLY A 45 12.80 1.77 1.01
N GLY A 46 11.77 2.58 1.24
CA GLY A 46 10.47 2.51 0.57
C GLY A 46 9.54 1.46 1.17
N TRP A 47 9.89 0.81 2.28
CA TRP A 47 9.09 -0.28 2.83
C TRP A 47 7.94 0.24 3.69
N VAL A 48 6.80 -0.43 3.56
CA VAL A 48 5.67 -0.35 4.47
C VAL A 48 5.55 -1.69 5.17
N ARG A 49 5.52 -1.67 6.51
CA ARG A 49 5.22 -2.84 7.34
C ARG A 49 4.14 -2.45 8.34
N THR A 50 3.06 -3.22 8.37
CA THR A 50 1.99 -2.95 9.32
C THR A 50 1.14 -4.20 9.59
N THR A 51 0.51 -4.19 10.75
CA THR A 51 -0.45 -5.20 11.18
C THR A 51 -1.76 -4.50 11.46
N VAL A 52 -2.85 -5.02 10.90
CA VAL A 52 -4.21 -4.56 11.15
C VAL A 52 -5.05 -5.79 11.47
N PRO A 53 -5.76 -5.84 12.62
CA PRO A 53 -6.61 -6.96 12.95
C PRO A 53 -7.82 -7.00 11.99
N ALA A 54 -8.06 -8.17 11.40
CA ALA A 54 -9.24 -8.40 10.57
C ALA A 54 -10.41 -8.83 11.48
N ARG A 55 -11.55 -8.13 11.36
CA ARG A 55 -12.81 -8.48 12.05
C ARG A 55 -13.78 -9.24 11.14
N ALA A 56 -13.48 -9.31 9.85
CA ALA A 56 -14.27 -9.98 8.83
C ALA A 56 -13.35 -10.51 7.73
N SER A 57 -13.84 -11.52 7.00
CA SER A 57 -13.19 -12.02 5.78
C SER A 57 -13.28 -11.01 4.64
N GLY A 58 -12.24 -10.93 3.81
CA GLY A 58 -12.18 -9.96 2.73
C GLY A 58 -10.80 -9.83 2.12
N TYR A 59 -10.48 -8.64 1.64
CA TYR A 59 -9.23 -8.33 0.95
C TYR A 59 -8.62 -7.05 1.48
N TRP A 60 -7.34 -7.13 1.81
CA TRP A 60 -6.51 -6.00 2.16
C TRP A 60 -5.73 -5.50 0.94
N ARG A 61 -5.39 -4.21 0.87
CA ARG A 61 -4.39 -3.71 -0.09
C ARG A 61 -3.66 -2.49 0.44
N LEU A 62 -2.49 -2.22 -0.15
CA LEU A 62 -1.80 -0.95 -0.01
C LEU A 62 -2.14 -0.03 -1.19
N HIS A 63 -2.40 1.22 -0.91
CA HIS A 63 -2.73 2.25 -1.90
C HIS A 63 -1.86 3.49 -1.68
N TYR A 64 -1.05 3.83 -2.68
CA TYR A 64 -0.31 5.08 -2.72
C TYR A 64 -1.00 6.03 -3.69
N ALA A 65 -1.51 7.16 -3.19
CA ALA A 65 -2.26 8.13 -3.98
C ALA A 65 -1.42 8.84 -5.07
N GLY A 66 -0.09 8.81 -4.97
CA GLY A 66 0.79 9.62 -5.83
C GLY A 66 1.08 10.99 -5.21
N ASN A 67 1.96 11.74 -5.87
CA ASN A 67 2.26 13.14 -5.57
C ASN A 67 2.73 13.85 -6.85
N SER A 68 3.32 15.05 -6.72
CA SER A 68 3.73 15.88 -7.87
C SER A 68 4.79 15.27 -8.79
N TYR A 69 5.52 14.24 -8.34
CA TYR A 69 6.60 13.62 -9.13
C TYR A 69 6.52 12.09 -9.19
N ALA A 70 5.71 11.45 -8.35
CA ALA A 70 5.51 10.01 -8.30
C ALA A 70 4.04 9.67 -8.60
N GLY A 71 3.80 8.81 -9.58
CA GLY A 71 2.46 8.35 -9.94
C GLY A 71 1.78 7.54 -8.82
N ARG A 72 0.45 7.41 -8.95
CA ARG A 72 -0.37 6.53 -8.09
C ARG A 72 0.05 5.07 -8.27
N ALA A 73 0.12 4.32 -7.17
CA ALA A 73 0.39 2.88 -7.19
C ALA A 73 -0.59 2.12 -6.29
N VAL A 74 -1.12 1.00 -6.77
CA VAL A 74 -2.08 0.17 -6.05
C VAL A 74 -1.56 -1.25 -6.00
N ALA A 75 -1.39 -1.80 -4.80
CA ALA A 75 -0.98 -3.19 -4.63
C ALA A 75 -2.15 -4.14 -4.96
N PRO A 76 -1.85 -5.38 -5.42
CA PRO A 76 -2.85 -6.44 -5.50
C PRO A 76 -3.55 -6.66 -4.15
N GLY A 77 -4.78 -7.17 -4.20
CA GLY A 77 -5.53 -7.53 -3.01
C GLY A 77 -4.98 -8.79 -2.35
N ASP A 78 -4.81 -8.75 -1.03
CA ASP A 78 -4.36 -9.85 -0.18
C ASP A 78 -5.55 -10.42 0.60
N PRO A 79 -5.96 -11.68 0.35
CA PRO A 79 -7.13 -12.27 0.99
C PRO A 79 -6.90 -12.53 2.48
N VAL A 80 -7.92 -12.27 3.29
CA VAL A 80 -7.97 -12.66 4.70
C VAL A 80 -9.27 -13.40 4.99
N GLN A 81 -9.17 -14.46 5.79
CA GLN A 81 -10.32 -15.19 6.30
C GLN A 81 -10.34 -15.14 7.82
N VAL A 82 -11.48 -14.74 8.37
CA VAL A 82 -11.78 -14.80 9.80
C VAL A 82 -12.80 -15.92 10.01
N ARG A 83 -12.64 -16.71 11.07
CA ARG A 83 -13.51 -17.82 11.45
C ARG A 83 -14.10 -17.56 12.83
#